data_AF-A0A3P7GYV5-F1
#
_entry.id   AF-A0A3P7GYV5-F1
#
_cell.length_a   1.000
_cell.length_b   1.000
_cell.length_c   1.000
_cell.angle_alpha   90.00
_cell.angle_beta   90.00
_cell.angle_gamma   90.00
#
_symmetry.space_group_name_H-M   'P 1'
#
loop_
_entity.id
_entity.type
_entity.pdbx_description
1 polymer ?
#
loop_
_entity_poly.entity_id
_entity_poly.type
_entity_poly.pdbx_seq_one_letter_code
_entity_poly.pdbx_strand_id
1 'polypeptide(L)'
;MLIDNKIPFEEVRIKSEDEWKGIKDSFVFGQLPCLKDDDVKIVQSGAIMRHLARRHDLYGRTEMDRTFADMFYEGIRDIQQRYIRMIYNEYEKKNEFIVDYLHDALNKLDALLESHEEGNGFILGENICFADYSLFELLDVLLILSPTCLLQCPKLKSFHQRFNERPSLQNYLMKRASANVRVNWNGKE
;
A
#
# COMPACT_ATOMS: atom_id res chain seq x y z
N MET A 1 -1.95 2.80 8.10
CA MET A 1 -2.09 4.21 8.55
C MET A 1 -3.01 4.36 9.75
N LEU A 2 -4.31 4.08 9.64
CA LEU A 2 -5.28 4.28 10.75
C LEU A 2 -4.87 3.57 12.05
N ILE A 3 -4.56 2.27 11.96
CA ILE A 3 -4.11 1.45 13.10
C ILE A 3 -2.84 2.01 13.73
N ASP A 4 -1.84 2.29 12.90
CA ASP A 4 -0.52 2.75 13.34
C ASP A 4 -0.58 4.09 14.10
N ASN A 5 -1.50 4.97 13.70
CA ASN A 5 -1.71 6.28 14.32
C ASN A 5 -2.82 6.26 15.38
N LYS A 6 -3.33 5.07 15.75
CA LYS A 6 -4.39 4.88 16.75
C LYS A 6 -5.66 5.68 16.42
N ILE A 7 -5.95 5.86 15.14
CA ILE A 7 -7.17 6.52 14.67
C ILE A 7 -8.30 5.49 14.71
N PRO A 8 -9.37 5.72 15.50
CA PRO A 8 -10.50 4.80 15.56
C PRO A 8 -11.24 4.81 14.23
N PHE A 9 -11.67 3.63 13.79
CA PHE A 9 -12.47 3.46 12.59
C PHE A 9 -13.37 2.25 12.72
N GLU A 10 -14.46 2.24 11.97
CA GLU A 10 -15.30 1.07 11.77
C GLU A 10 -14.93 0.40 10.44
N GLU A 11 -14.71 -0.90 10.47
CA GLU A 11 -14.45 -1.68 9.26
C GLU A 11 -15.75 -2.34 8.78
N VAL A 12 -16.30 -1.82 7.68
CA VAL A 12 -17.45 -2.43 7.01
C VAL A 12 -16.95 -3.30 5.86
N ARG A 13 -17.00 -4.63 6.04
CA ARG A 13 -16.63 -5.61 5.02
C ARG A 13 -17.86 -6.09 4.27
N ILE A 14 -17.87 -5.89 2.95
CA ILE A 14 -18.88 -6.48 2.07
C ILE A 14 -18.62 -7.99 1.97
N LYS A 15 -19.65 -8.79 2.26
CA LYS A 15 -19.53 -10.24 2.47
C LYS A 15 -19.86 -11.06 1.24
N SER A 16 -20.59 -10.50 0.28
CA SER A 16 -20.99 -11.21 -0.93
C SER A 16 -21.09 -10.31 -2.17
N GLU A 17 -21.09 -10.93 -3.34
CA GLU A 17 -21.31 -10.24 -4.61
C GLU A 17 -22.71 -9.62 -4.69
N ASP A 18 -23.72 -10.28 -4.11
CA ASP A 18 -25.09 -9.76 -4.09
C ASP A 18 -25.22 -8.52 -3.19
N GLU A 19 -24.57 -8.53 -2.02
CA GLU A 19 -24.49 -7.35 -1.18
C GLU A 19 -23.82 -6.20 -1.93
N TRP A 20 -22.71 -6.47 -2.63
CA TRP A 20 -22.03 -5.46 -3.44
C TRP A 20 -22.92 -4.91 -4.56
N LYS A 21 -23.58 -5.78 -5.33
CA LYS A 21 -24.51 -5.38 -6.41
C LYS A 21 -25.62 -4.48 -5.89
N GLY A 22 -26.14 -4.75 -4.68
CA GLY A 22 -27.21 -3.96 -4.07
C GLY A 22 -26.81 -2.52 -3.69
N ILE A 23 -25.53 -2.25 -3.45
CA ILE A 23 -25.05 -0.92 -3.02
C ILE A 23 -24.15 -0.22 -4.04
N LYS A 24 -23.73 -0.90 -5.11
CA LYS A 24 -22.73 -0.42 -6.08
C LYS A 24 -23.04 0.97 -6.62
N ASP A 25 -24.30 1.22 -6.98
CA ASP A 25 -24.72 2.49 -7.60
C ASP A 25 -24.72 3.67 -6.61
N SER A 26 -24.56 3.41 -5.31
CA SER A 26 -24.39 4.44 -4.28
C SER A 26 -22.96 5.02 -4.23
N PHE A 27 -22.02 4.44 -4.99
CA PHE A 27 -20.64 4.91 -5.11
C PHE A 27 -20.45 5.54 -6.49
N VAL A 28 -19.93 6.76 -6.56
CA VAL A 28 -19.87 7.57 -7.79
C VAL A 28 -19.14 6.91 -8.97
N PHE A 29 -18.18 6.02 -8.70
CA PHE A 29 -17.48 5.23 -9.73
C PHE A 29 -17.88 3.75 -9.74
N GLY A 30 -18.88 3.35 -8.95
CA GLY A 30 -19.29 1.95 -8.82
C GLY A 30 -18.15 1.03 -8.37
N GLN A 31 -17.26 1.53 -7.50
CA GLN A 31 -16.06 0.85 -7.03
C GLN A 31 -15.80 1.12 -5.54
N LEU A 32 -15.11 0.18 -4.90
CA LEU A 32 -14.52 0.31 -3.56
C LEU A 32 -13.01 0.59 -3.70
N PRO A 33 -12.33 1.10 -2.65
CA PRO A 33 -12.83 1.42 -1.31
C PRO A 33 -13.57 2.77 -1.21
N CYS A 34 -14.26 2.96 -0.08
CA CYS A 34 -14.85 4.22 0.34
C CYS A 34 -14.51 4.47 1.81
N LEU A 35 -14.10 5.69 2.14
CA LEU A 35 -14.04 6.22 3.49
C LEU A 35 -15.28 7.09 3.73
N LYS A 36 -15.94 6.91 4.87
CA LYS A 36 -16.90 7.87 5.38
C LYS A 36 -16.23 8.65 6.51
N ASP A 37 -15.95 9.94 6.28
CA ASP A 37 -15.43 10.86 7.29
C ASP A 37 -16.54 11.88 7.57
N ASP A 38 -17.17 11.75 8.75
CA ASP A 38 -18.44 12.41 9.09
C ASP A 38 -19.54 12.17 8.02
N ASP A 39 -20.05 13.24 7.41
CA ASP A 39 -21.08 13.16 6.36
C ASP A 39 -20.49 13.04 4.94
N VAL A 40 -19.17 13.04 4.81
CA VAL A 40 -18.49 13.02 3.51
C VAL A 40 -18.11 11.58 3.14
N LYS A 41 -18.57 11.14 1.96
CA LYS A 41 -18.11 9.89 1.33
C LYS A 41 -16.96 10.18 0.37
N ILE A 42 -15.81 9.58 0.62
CA ILE A 42 -14.59 9.72 -0.18
C ILE A 42 -14.28 8.37 -0.80
N VAL A 43 -14.35 8.26 -2.12
CA VAL A 43 -13.92 7.07 -2.88
C VAL A 43 -12.54 7.30 -3.51
N GLN A 44 -11.98 6.28 -4.15
CA GLN A 44 -10.59 6.23 -4.66
C GLN A 44 -9.56 6.10 -3.54
N SER A 45 -8.85 4.96 -3.52
CA SER A 45 -7.86 4.67 -2.47
C SER A 45 -6.80 5.77 -2.33
N GLY A 46 -6.31 6.32 -3.44
CA GLY A 46 -5.34 7.43 -3.42
C GLY A 46 -5.90 8.71 -2.81
N ALA A 47 -7.15 9.07 -3.11
CA ALA A 47 -7.80 10.24 -2.52
C ALA A 47 -8.02 10.05 -1.01
N ILE A 48 -8.44 8.86 -0.59
CA ILE A 48 -8.60 8.48 0.83
C ILE A 48 -7.27 8.59 1.57
N MET A 49 -6.20 7.99 1.03
CA MET A 49 -4.87 8.03 1.64
C MET A 49 -4.39 9.47 1.84
N ARG A 50 -4.49 10.28 0.79
CA ARG A 50 -4.13 11.72 0.79
C ARG A 50 -4.98 12.56 1.73
N HIS A 51 -6.27 12.28 1.82
CA HIS A 51 -7.19 12.95 2.74
C HIS A 51 -6.80 12.71 4.20
N LEU A 52 -6.66 11.45 4.58
CA LEU A 52 -6.23 11.05 5.92
C LEU A 52 -4.83 11.61 6.23
N ALA A 53 -3.93 11.62 5.26
CA ALA A 53 -2.61 12.18 5.41
C ALA A 53 -2.62 13.67 5.77
N ARG A 54 -3.46 14.48 5.10
CA ARG A 54 -3.64 15.90 5.44
C ARG A 54 -4.29 16.09 6.82
N ARG A 55 -5.24 15.22 7.18
CA ARG A 55 -5.97 15.28 8.47
C ARG A 55 -5.07 14.96 9.67
N HIS A 56 -4.01 14.20 9.47
CA HIS A 56 -3.19 13.64 10.54
C HIS A 56 -1.70 14.00 10.46
N ASP A 57 -1.33 15.03 9.68
CA ASP A 57 0.04 15.51 9.52
C ASP A 57 1.04 14.45 8.98
N LEU A 58 0.56 13.64 8.03
CA LEU A 58 1.32 12.55 7.38
C LEU A 58 1.56 12.83 5.88
N TYR A 59 1.52 14.10 5.46
CA TYR A 59 1.74 14.50 4.06
C TYR A 59 3.10 15.19 3.86
N GLY A 60 3.96 15.24 4.87
CA GLY A 60 5.18 16.03 4.80
C GLY A 60 4.95 17.52 5.07
N ARG A 61 6.04 18.22 5.41
CA ARG A 61 6.00 19.56 6.02
C ARG A 61 6.19 20.66 4.97
N THR A 62 6.95 20.38 3.93
CA THR A 62 7.19 21.31 2.83
C THR A 62 6.44 20.90 1.56
N GLU A 63 6.30 21.82 0.61
CA GLU A 63 5.71 21.49 -0.69
C GLU A 63 6.55 20.46 -1.46
N MET A 64 7.87 20.50 -1.29
CA MET A 64 8.76 19.50 -1.89
C MET A 64 8.62 18.14 -1.23
N ASP A 65 8.40 18.07 0.08
CA ASP A 65 8.10 16.81 0.78
C ASP A 65 6.82 16.18 0.22
N ARG A 66 5.76 17.00 0.09
CA ARG A 66 4.46 16.57 -0.44
C ARG A 66 4.59 16.06 -1.86
N THR A 67 5.30 16.81 -2.70
CA THR A 67 5.58 16.44 -4.09
C THR A 67 6.35 15.13 -4.17
N PHE A 68 7.39 14.96 -3.33
CA PHE A 68 8.19 13.75 -3.30
C PHE A 68 7.37 12.53 -2.82
N ALA A 69 6.59 12.70 -1.76
CA ALA A 69 5.69 11.66 -1.26
C ALA A 69 4.63 11.27 -2.31
N ASP A 70 4.07 12.22 -3.04
CA ASP A 70 3.12 11.96 -4.12
C ASP A 70 3.77 11.24 -5.30
N MET A 71 4.96 11.66 -5.72
CA MET A 71 5.72 11.00 -6.79
C MET A 71 6.05 9.56 -6.43
N PHE A 72 6.51 9.32 -5.20
CA PHE A 72 6.80 7.99 -4.70
C PHE A 72 5.53 7.13 -4.62
N TYR A 73 4.43 7.71 -4.12
CA TYR A 73 3.13 7.03 -4.05
C TYR A 73 2.60 6.60 -5.43
N GLU A 74 2.69 7.46 -6.44
CA GLU A 74 2.24 7.09 -7.79
C GLU A 74 3.13 5.99 -8.40
N GLY A 75 4.44 5.98 -8.12
CA GLY A 75 5.32 4.86 -8.49
C GLY A 75 4.91 3.52 -7.85
N ILE A 76 4.53 3.53 -6.56
CA ILE A 76 3.96 2.37 -5.88
C ILE A 76 2.67 1.92 -6.58
N ARG A 77 1.81 2.86 -6.96
CA ARG A 77 0.53 2.58 -7.64
C ARG A 77 0.72 1.96 -9.01
N ASP A 78 1.74 2.33 -9.77
CA ASP A 78 2.04 1.71 -11.06
C ASP A 78 2.44 0.23 -10.91
N ILE A 79 3.27 -0.09 -9.92
CA ILE A 79 3.62 -1.48 -9.58
C ILE A 79 2.37 -2.24 -9.15
N GLN A 80 1.58 -1.66 -8.25
CA GLN A 80 0.36 -2.27 -7.73
C GLN A 80 -0.66 -2.56 -8.84
N GLN A 81 -0.85 -1.65 -9.80
CA GLN A 81 -1.76 -1.85 -10.92
C GLN A 81 -1.33 -3.01 -11.82
N ARG A 82 -0.02 -3.14 -12.10
CA ARG A 82 0.51 -4.27 -12.87
C ARG A 82 0.41 -5.58 -12.10
N TYR A 83 0.65 -5.57 -10.78
CA TYR A 83 0.40 -6.72 -9.91
C TYR A 83 -1.06 -7.16 -9.96
N ILE A 84 -2.01 -6.23 -9.79
CA ILE A 84 -3.46 -6.52 -9.83
C ILE A 84 -3.84 -7.11 -11.19
N ARG A 85 -3.37 -6.52 -12.30
CA ARG A 85 -3.61 -7.06 -13.63
C ARG A 85 -3.10 -8.49 -13.76
N MET A 86 -1.87 -8.76 -13.32
CA MET A 86 -1.31 -10.11 -13.34
C MET A 86 -2.14 -11.08 -12.49
N ILE A 87 -2.49 -10.73 -11.25
CA ILE A 87 -3.27 -11.60 -10.35
C ILE A 87 -4.64 -11.96 -10.93
N TYR A 88 -5.38 -10.98 -11.45
CA TYR A 88 -6.78 -11.19 -11.84
C TYR A 88 -6.93 -11.65 -13.29
N ASN A 89 -6.02 -11.27 -14.19
CA ASN A 89 -6.21 -11.45 -15.62
C ASN A 89 -5.14 -12.30 -16.31
N GLU A 90 -3.92 -12.38 -15.76
CA GLU A 90 -2.75 -12.93 -16.45
C GLU A 90 -1.85 -13.74 -15.49
N TYR A 91 -2.44 -14.53 -14.59
CA TYR A 91 -1.70 -15.16 -13.49
C TYR A 91 -0.69 -16.22 -13.98
N GLU A 92 -0.98 -16.84 -15.12
CA GLU A 92 -0.04 -17.71 -15.84
C GLU A 92 1.27 -17.01 -16.20
N LYS A 93 1.26 -15.67 -16.32
CA LYS A 93 2.43 -14.83 -16.57
C LYS A 93 3.13 -14.36 -15.29
N LYS A 94 2.83 -14.94 -14.12
CA LYS A 94 3.47 -14.58 -12.84
C LYS A 94 5.00 -14.55 -12.93
N ASN A 95 5.61 -15.54 -13.58
CA ASN A 95 7.07 -15.61 -13.71
C ASN A 95 7.62 -14.51 -14.62
N GLU A 96 6.97 -14.24 -15.76
CA GLU A 96 7.32 -13.13 -16.66
C GLU A 96 7.20 -11.78 -15.93
N PHE A 97 6.11 -11.57 -15.18
CA PHE A 97 5.94 -10.38 -14.36
C PHE A 97 7.09 -10.19 -13.36
N ILE A 98 7.53 -11.26 -12.70
CA ILE A 98 8.62 -11.19 -11.72
C ILE A 98 9.96 -10.86 -12.42
N VAL A 99 10.30 -11.60 -13.47
CA VAL A 99 11.61 -11.52 -14.12
C VAL A 99 11.76 -10.29 -14.99
N ASP A 100 10.75 -9.99 -15.80
CA ASP A 100 10.83 -8.97 -16.86
C ASP A 100 10.40 -7.57 -16.40
N TYR A 101 9.73 -7.48 -15.24
CA TYR A 101 9.23 -6.20 -14.74
C TYR A 101 9.57 -5.95 -13.28
N LEU A 102 9.19 -6.86 -12.37
CA LEU A 102 9.17 -6.55 -10.94
C LEU A 102 10.55 -6.19 -10.41
N HIS A 103 11.59 -6.92 -10.82
CA HIS A 103 12.96 -6.63 -10.37
C HIS A 103 13.43 -5.23 -10.79
N ASP A 104 13.21 -4.83 -12.05
CA ASP A 104 13.58 -3.49 -12.52
C ASP A 104 12.77 -2.39 -11.82
N ALA A 105 11.47 -2.62 -11.63
CA ALA A 105 10.61 -1.67 -10.93
C ALA A 105 11.02 -1.47 -9.46
N LEU A 106 11.36 -2.55 -8.74
CA LEU A 106 11.84 -2.48 -7.37
C LEU A 106 13.22 -1.83 -7.28
N ASN A 107 14.14 -2.11 -8.20
CA ASN A 107 15.44 -1.45 -8.25
C ASN A 107 15.31 0.08 -8.45
N LYS A 108 14.38 0.52 -9.31
CA LYS A 108 14.08 1.96 -9.49
C LYS A 108 13.51 2.57 -8.23
N LEU A 109 12.62 1.87 -7.53
CA LEU A 109 12.02 2.36 -6.29
C LEU A 109 13.03 2.39 -5.12
N ASP A 110 13.94 1.41 -5.07
CA ASP A 110 15.05 1.36 -4.11
C ASP A 110 16.02 2.54 -4.33
N ALA A 111 16.42 2.79 -5.57
CA ALA A 111 17.24 3.95 -5.93
C ALA A 111 16.53 5.28 -5.65
N LEU A 112 15.21 5.35 -5.86
CA LEU A 112 14.43 6.54 -5.51
C LEU A 112 14.41 6.78 -4.00
N LEU A 113 14.24 5.72 -3.19
CA LEU A 113 14.32 5.81 -1.74
C LEU A 113 15.72 6.25 -1.29
N GLU A 114 16.77 5.70 -1.90
CA GLU A 114 18.16 6.09 -1.63
C GLU A 114 18.44 7.56 -1.97
N SER A 115 17.79 8.11 -3.00
CA SER A 115 17.99 9.49 -3.43
C SER A 115 17.54 10.54 -2.40
N HIS A 116 16.78 10.13 -1.38
CA HIS A 116 16.28 11.00 -0.32
C HIS A 116 16.85 10.56 1.03
N GLU A 117 17.71 11.39 1.62
CA GLU A 117 18.39 11.11 2.91
C GLU A 117 19.04 9.71 2.98
N GLU A 118 19.67 9.28 1.87
CA GLU A 118 20.33 7.98 1.71
C GLU A 118 19.38 6.77 1.90
N GLY A 119 18.06 6.96 1.96
CA GLY A 119 17.08 5.89 2.17
C GLY A 119 17.20 5.17 3.51
N ASN A 120 17.80 5.80 4.53
CA ASN A 120 18.04 5.17 5.82
C ASN A 120 16.81 5.20 6.75
N GLY A 121 15.82 6.03 6.45
CA GLY A 121 14.58 6.21 7.23
C GLY A 121 13.32 5.69 6.54
N PHE A 122 12.28 6.52 6.55
CA PHE A 122 11.06 6.45 5.76
C PHE A 122 11.24 7.20 4.43
N ILE A 123 10.20 7.27 3.59
CA ILE A 123 10.24 7.96 2.30
C ILE A 123 10.64 9.44 2.46
N LEU A 124 10.23 10.11 3.55
CA LEU A 124 10.60 11.49 3.87
C LEU A 124 11.62 11.57 5.01
N GLY A 125 12.58 10.64 5.03
CA GLY A 125 13.64 10.64 6.03
C GLY A 125 13.15 10.17 7.39
N GLU A 126 13.36 10.96 8.43
CA GLU A 126 12.89 10.61 9.79
C GLU A 126 11.37 10.65 9.94
N ASN A 127 10.66 11.37 9.05
CA ASN A 127 9.22 11.56 9.15
C ASN A 127 8.46 10.52 8.33
N ILE A 128 7.54 9.82 8.98
CA ILE A 128 6.59 8.93 8.31
C ILE A 128 5.54 9.76 7.55
N CYS A 129 5.16 9.28 6.37
CA CYS A 129 4.12 9.85 5.54
C CYS A 129 3.16 8.76 5.04
N PHE A 130 2.11 9.18 4.35
CA PHE A 130 1.08 8.27 3.87
C PHE A 130 1.59 7.23 2.86
N ALA A 131 2.60 7.60 2.07
CA ALA A 131 3.20 6.74 1.06
C ALA A 131 3.92 5.54 1.70
N ASP A 132 4.46 5.69 2.92
CA ASP A 132 5.15 4.60 3.62
C ASP A 132 4.22 3.42 3.92
N TYR A 133 2.96 3.69 4.27
CA TYR A 133 1.97 2.64 4.51
C TYR A 133 1.64 1.86 3.23
N SER A 134 1.62 2.54 2.09
CA SER A 134 1.38 1.89 0.79
C SER A 134 2.62 1.16 0.28
N LEU A 135 3.82 1.68 0.56
CA LEU A 135 5.08 0.99 0.28
C LEU A 135 5.15 -0.31 1.09
N PHE A 136 4.92 -0.22 2.41
CA PHE A 136 4.97 -1.38 3.29
C PHE A 136 4.02 -2.48 2.82
N GLU A 137 2.75 -2.15 2.56
CA GLU A 137 1.78 -3.14 2.08
C GLU A 137 2.16 -3.72 0.71
N LEU A 138 2.64 -2.89 -0.23
CA LEU A 138 3.12 -3.38 -1.52
C LEU A 138 4.26 -4.39 -1.34
N LEU A 139 5.28 -4.05 -0.55
CA LEU A 139 6.43 -4.93 -0.33
C LEU A 139 6.02 -6.23 0.37
N ASP A 140 5.12 -6.15 1.36
CA ASP A 140 4.62 -7.32 2.10
C ASP A 140 3.90 -8.30 1.18
N VAL A 141 3.04 -7.78 0.29
CA VAL A 141 2.36 -8.58 -0.74
C VAL A 141 3.33 -9.18 -1.75
N LEU A 142 4.32 -8.40 -2.21
CA LEU A 142 5.31 -8.88 -3.17
C LEU A 142 6.25 -9.94 -2.57
N LEU A 143 6.52 -9.91 -1.26
CA LEU A 143 7.27 -10.95 -0.57
C LEU A 143 6.50 -12.26 -0.46
N ILE A 144 5.16 -12.22 -0.39
CA ILE A 144 4.32 -13.43 -0.53
C ILE A 144 4.42 -13.97 -1.96
N LEU A 145 4.34 -13.09 -2.96
CA LEU A 145 4.42 -13.45 -4.38
C LEU A 145 5.77 -14.06 -4.76
N SER A 146 6.85 -13.44 -4.31
CA SER A 146 8.26 -13.77 -4.59
C SER A 146 9.11 -13.44 -3.36
N PRO A 147 9.39 -14.44 -2.50
CA PRO A 147 10.11 -14.23 -1.22
C PRO A 147 11.52 -13.63 -1.35
N THR A 148 12.10 -13.67 -2.54
CA THR A 148 13.45 -13.19 -2.84
C THR A 148 13.47 -11.86 -3.60
N CYS A 149 12.32 -11.24 -3.87
CA CYS A 149 12.24 -10.04 -4.71
C CYS A 149 13.03 -8.82 -4.18
N LEU A 150 13.31 -8.78 -2.88
CA LEU A 150 14.08 -7.70 -2.24
C LEU A 150 15.57 -8.02 -2.04
N LEU A 151 16.09 -9.13 -2.56
CA LEU A 151 17.51 -9.50 -2.37
C LEU A 151 18.48 -8.44 -2.91
N GLN A 152 18.10 -7.74 -3.99
CA GLN A 152 18.92 -6.70 -4.63
C GLN A 152 18.46 -5.27 -4.29
N CYS A 153 17.50 -5.13 -3.37
CA CYS A 153 16.91 -3.85 -2.98
C CYS A 153 17.15 -3.60 -1.48
N PRO A 154 18.39 -3.28 -1.06
CA PRO A 154 18.75 -3.21 0.34
C PRO A 154 17.97 -2.11 1.09
N LYS A 155 17.65 -0.98 0.46
CA LYS A 155 16.93 0.12 1.12
C LYS A 155 15.48 -0.26 1.35
N LEU A 156 14.80 -0.83 0.37
CA LEU A 156 13.44 -1.35 0.50
C LEU A 156 13.36 -2.48 1.52
N LYS A 157 14.36 -3.39 1.55
CA LYS A 157 14.43 -4.46 2.55
C LYS A 157 14.56 -3.89 3.96
N SER A 158 15.47 -2.94 4.19
CA SER A 158 15.64 -2.28 5.48
C SER A 158 14.40 -1.47 5.89
N PHE A 159 13.78 -0.78 4.93
CA PHE A 159 12.51 -0.07 5.13
C PHE A 159 11.40 -1.04 5.58
N HIS A 160 11.18 -2.15 4.86
CA HIS A 160 10.13 -3.12 5.18
C HIS A 160 10.33 -3.68 6.59
N GLN A 161 11.56 -4.06 6.95
CA GLN A 161 11.88 -4.54 8.29
C GLN A 161 11.55 -3.48 9.36
N ARG A 162 12.05 -2.25 9.19
CA ARG A 162 11.82 -1.13 10.13
C ARG A 162 10.33 -0.85 10.32
N PHE A 163 9.57 -0.89 9.23
CA PHE A 163 8.14 -0.65 9.26
C PHE A 163 7.38 -1.80 9.93
N ASN A 164 7.78 -3.04 9.62
CA ASN A 164 7.22 -4.25 10.21
C ASN A 164 7.44 -4.33 11.72
N GLU A 165 8.51 -3.73 12.25
CA GLU A 165 8.85 -3.74 13.68
C GLU A 165 8.11 -2.67 14.51
N ARG A 166 7.29 -1.81 13.88
CA ARG A 166 6.56 -0.74 14.58
C ARG A 166 5.61 -1.32 15.65
N PRO A 167 5.73 -0.93 16.94
CA PRO A 167 4.95 -1.53 18.03
C PRO A 167 3.43 -1.41 17.85
N SER A 168 2.95 -0.29 17.32
CA SER A 168 1.54 0.00 17.05
C SER A 168 0.90 -0.93 16.02
N LEU A 169 1.70 -1.57 15.17
CA LEU A 169 1.23 -2.49 14.13
C LEU A 169 1.26 -3.96 14.56
N GLN A 170 2.05 -4.33 15.56
CA GLN A 170 2.33 -5.75 15.89
C GLN A 170 1.06 -6.57 16.10
N ASN A 171 0.13 -6.06 16.92
CA ASN A 171 -1.11 -6.77 17.20
C ASN A 171 -1.97 -6.95 15.94
N TYR A 172 -1.99 -5.97 15.04
CA TYR A 172 -2.71 -6.08 13.78
C TYR A 172 -2.05 -7.11 12.85
N LEU A 173 -0.73 -7.04 12.68
CA LEU A 173 0.01 -7.95 11.81
C LEU A 173 -0.10 -9.41 12.28
N MET A 174 0.01 -9.65 13.59
CA MET A 174 -0.19 -10.97 14.19
C MET A 174 -1.61 -11.51 13.95
N LYS A 175 -2.64 -10.67 14.14
CA LYS A 175 -4.04 -11.06 13.89
C LYS A 175 -4.29 -11.34 12.41
N ARG A 176 -3.76 -10.50 11.51
CA ARG A 176 -3.87 -10.67 10.06
C ARG A 176 -3.25 -11.99 9.62
N ALA A 177 -2.04 -12.30 10.08
CA ALA A 177 -1.37 -13.56 9.82
C ALA A 177 -2.16 -14.76 10.39
N SER A 178 -2.62 -14.68 11.63
CA SER A 178 -3.38 -15.77 12.29
C SER A 178 -4.73 -16.05 11.63
N ALA A 179 -5.36 -15.02 11.06
CA ALA A 179 -6.65 -15.14 10.39
C ALA A 179 -6.55 -15.65 8.94
N ASN A 180 -5.34 -15.87 8.42
CA ASN A 180 -5.09 -16.22 7.01
C ASN A 180 -5.89 -15.33 6.05
N VAL A 181 -5.86 -14.01 6.29
CA VAL A 181 -6.55 -13.04 5.45
C VAL A 181 -5.94 -13.13 4.05
N ARG A 182 -6.77 -13.50 3.06
CA ARG A 182 -6.34 -13.55 1.67
C ARG A 182 -5.90 -12.16 1.21
N VAL A 183 -4.75 -12.08 0.56
CA VAL A 183 -4.29 -10.84 -0.10
C VAL A 183 -5.28 -10.44 -1.19
N ASN A 184 -5.65 -11.41 -2.05
CA ASN A 184 -6.57 -11.19 -3.17
C ASN A 184 -7.82 -12.07 -3.04
N TRP A 185 -8.95 -11.54 -3.49
CA TRP A 185 -10.24 -12.22 -3.37
C TRP A 185 -10.28 -13.56 -4.11
N ASN A 186 -9.61 -13.63 -5.27
CA ASN A 186 -9.52 -14.84 -6.09
C ASN A 186 -8.60 -15.95 -5.51
N GLY A 187 -8.00 -15.71 -4.34
CA GLY A 187 -7.14 -16.67 -3.64
C GLY A 187 -5.76 -16.88 -4.26
N LYS A 188 -5.37 -16.07 -5.24
CA LYS A 188 -4.02 -16.09 -5.84
C LYS A 188 -3.13 -15.07 -5.13
N GLU A 189 -1.87 -15.40 -4.92
CA GLU A 189 -0.91 -14.54 -4.22
C GLU A 189 0.55 -14.75 -4.68
#